data_AF-A0A837KND3-F1
#
_entry.id   AF-A0A837KND3-F1
#
_cell.length_a   1.000
_cell.length_b   1.000
_cell.length_c   1.000
_cell.angle_alpha   90.00
_cell.angle_beta   90.00
_cell.angle_gamma   90.00
#
_symmetry.space_group_name_H-M   'P 1'
#
loop_
_entity.id
_entity.type
_entity.pdbx_description
1 polymer ?
#
loop_
_entity_poly.entity_id
_entity_poly.type
_entity_poly.pdbx_seq_one_letter_code
_entity_poly.pdbx_strand_id
1 'polypeptide(L)' 'MEAQFTHYKQEEIRSLDKIQTCEIGTQLIFDYVQQENAVFNIATIEEIIKAIFQVELHQREYLLQIRLAKALSSTKLQP' A
#
# COMPACT_ATOMS: atom_id res chain seq x y z
N MET A 1 -6.11 24.32 10.67
CA MET A 1 -4.70 23.86 10.65
C MET A 1 -4.57 22.49 11.31
N GLU A 2 -5.03 22.30 12.56
CA GLU A 2 -5.10 20.98 13.21
C GLU A 2 -5.98 19.95 12.47
N ALA A 3 -7.09 20.40 11.89
CA ALA A 3 -7.97 19.54 11.09
C ALA A 3 -7.26 18.97 9.84
N GLN A 4 -6.37 19.74 9.21
CA GLN A 4 -5.64 19.32 8.01
C GLN A 4 -4.51 18.33 8.37
N PHE A 5 -3.83 18.56 9.49
CA PHE A 5 -2.82 17.62 9.98
C PHE A 5 -3.45 16.29 10.43
N THR A 6 -4.61 16.36 11.09
CA THR A 6 -5.41 15.19 11.47
C THR A 6 -5.90 14.41 10.25
N HIS A 7 -6.35 15.10 9.20
CA HIS A 7 -6.72 14.50 7.92
C HIS A 7 -5.55 13.72 7.29
N TYR A 8 -4.40 14.36 7.10
CA TYR A 8 -3.23 13.68 6.52
C TYR A 8 -2.76 12.48 7.35
N LYS A 9 -2.88 12.53 8.68
CA LYS A 9 -2.55 11.39 9.55
C LYS A 9 -3.51 10.22 9.34
N GLN A 10 -4.81 10.48 9.20
CA GLN A 10 -5.80 9.44 8.90
C GLN A 10 -5.58 8.81 7.53
N GLU A 11 -5.28 9.64 6.52
CA GLU A 11 -4.97 9.14 5.18
C GLU A 11 -3.70 8.30 5.14
N GLU A 12 -2.66 8.70 5.89
CA GLU A 12 -1.43 7.93 6.03
C GLU A 12 -1.70 6.55 6.65
N ILE A 13 -2.47 6.49 7.74
CA ILE A 13 -2.87 5.22 8.37
C ILE A 13 -3.62 4.34 7.37
N ARG A 14 -4.63 4.91 6.70
CA ARG A 14 -5.44 4.16 5.72
C ARG A 14 -4.60 3.64 4.55
N SER A 15 -3.60 4.40 4.10
CA SER A 15 -2.69 3.98 3.04
C SER A 15 -1.79 2.83 3.50
N LEU A 16 -1.27 2.91 4.73
CA LEU A 16 -0.47 1.85 5.33
C LEU A 16 -1.27 0.55 5.51
N ASP A 17 -2.52 0.63 5.99
CA ASP A 17 -3.39 -0.54 6.16
C ASP A 17 -3.61 -1.28 4.82
N LYS A 18 -3.80 -0.52 3.73
CA LYS A 18 -3.96 -1.10 2.39
C LYS A 18 -2.67 -1.74 1.87
N ILE A 19 -1.51 -1.12 2.10
CA ILE A 19 -0.21 -1.71 1.75
C ILE A 19 -0.03 -3.03 2.50
N GLN A 20 -0.28 -3.04 3.81
CA GLN A 20 -0.20 -4.25 4.62
C GLN A 20 -1.18 -5.33 4.14
N THR A 21 -2.38 -4.94 3.72
CA THR A 21 -3.36 -5.88 3.12
C THR A 21 -2.82 -6.50 1.83
N CYS A 22 -2.13 -5.72 0.98
CA CYS A 22 -1.49 -6.24 -0.23
C CYS A 22 -0.36 -7.22 0.10
N GLU A 23 0.47 -6.89 1.10
CA GLU A 23 1.56 -7.76 1.57
C GLU A 23 1.01 -9.09 2.11
N ILE A 24 -0.03 -9.06 2.96
CA ILE A 24 -0.71 -10.25 3.48
C ILE A 24 -1.33 -11.07 2.34
N GLY A 25 -2.04 -10.42 1.41
CA GLY A 25 -2.68 -11.08 0.28
C GLY A 25 -1.67 -11.80 -0.61
N THR A 26 -0.53 -11.16 -0.89
CA THR A 26 0.57 -11.75 -1.66
C THR A 26 1.13 -12.98 -0.94
N GLN A 27 1.38 -12.87 0.37
CA GLN A 27 1.88 -14.00 1.16
C GLN A 27 0.91 -15.18 1.16
N LEU A 28 -0.39 -14.94 1.35
CA LEU A 28 -1.41 -15.99 1.31
C LEU A 28 -1.44 -16.73 -0.03
N ILE A 29 -1.26 -16.01 -1.14
CA ILE A 29 -1.18 -16.62 -2.47
C ILE A 29 0.07 -17.49 -2.58
N PHE A 30 1.23 -17.01 -2.12
CA PHE A 30 2.45 -17.80 -2.13
C PHE A 30 2.33 -19.05 -1.27
N ASP A 31 1.78 -18.94 -0.06
CA ASP A 31 1.56 -20.07 0.84
C ASP A 31 0.61 -21.10 0.20
N TYR A 32 -0.47 -20.63 -0.44
CA TYR A 32 -1.41 -21.48 -1.17
C TYR A 32 -0.72 -22.23 -2.33
N VAL A 33 0.11 -21.52 -3.11
CA VAL A 33 0.85 -22.11 -4.23
C VAL A 33 1.89 -23.13 -3.76
N GLN A 34 2.50 -22.93 -2.58
CA GLN A 34 3.48 -23.86 -2.01
C GLN A 34 2.85 -25.12 -1.42
N GLN A 35 1.65 -25.03 -0.85
CA GLN A 35 0.95 -26.17 -0.23
C GLN A 35 0.47 -27.18 -1.28
N GLU A 36 0.06 -26.69 -2.43
CA GLU A 36 -0.45 -27.51 -3.53
C GLU A 36 0.73 -27.88 -4.43
N ASN A 37 1.13 -29.15 -4.38
CA ASN A 37 2.34 -29.71 -5.01
C ASN A 37 2.21 -29.81 -6.55
N ALA A 38 2.02 -28.65 -7.19
CA ALA A 38 1.94 -28.36 -8.63
C ALA A 38 0.77 -28.98 -9.42
N VAL A 39 -0.33 -28.22 -9.61
CA VAL A 39 -1.02 -27.99 -10.92
C VAL A 39 -1.77 -26.64 -10.83
N PHE A 40 -1.06 -25.52 -10.91
CA PHE A 40 -1.72 -24.22 -11.05
C PHE A 40 -1.54 -23.64 -12.44
N ASN A 41 -2.57 -22.92 -12.89
CA ASN A 41 -2.40 -21.97 -13.97
C ASN A 41 -1.52 -20.81 -13.47
N ILE A 42 -0.21 -20.94 -13.68
CA ILE A 42 0.79 -19.94 -13.30
C ILE A 42 0.42 -18.57 -13.85
N ALA A 43 -0.16 -18.50 -15.06
CA ALA A 43 -0.60 -17.23 -15.63
C ALA A 43 -1.70 -16.57 -14.80
N THR A 44 -2.65 -17.34 -14.25
CA THR A 44 -3.69 -16.78 -13.36
C THR A 44 -3.09 -16.24 -12.07
N ILE A 45 -2.16 -16.97 -11.45
CA ILE A 45 -1.47 -16.50 -10.24
C ILE A 45 -0.68 -15.23 -10.52
N GLU A 46 0.03 -15.19 -11.65
CA GLU A 46 0.82 -14.03 -12.06
C GLU A 46 -0.06 -12.79 -12.28
N GLU A 47 -1.23 -12.94 -12.89
CA GLU A 47 -2.19 -11.84 -13.07
C GLU A 47 -2.77 -11.35 -11.73
N ILE A 48 -3.05 -12.24 -10.78
CA ILE A 48 -3.50 -11.85 -9.44
C ILE A 48 -2.38 -11.06 -8.74
N ILE A 49 -1.14 -11.55 -8.78
CA ILE A 49 0.02 -10.87 -8.17
C ILE A 49 0.25 -9.49 -8.81
N LYS A 50 0.17 -9.39 -10.14
CA LYS A 50 0.26 -8.10 -10.84
C LYS A 50 -0.80 -7.12 -10.37
N ALA A 51 -2.05 -7.56 -10.23
CA ALA A 51 -3.14 -6.70 -9.76
C ALA A 51 -2.90 -6.21 -8.32
N ILE A 52 -2.42 -7.08 -7.43
CA ILE A 52 -2.07 -6.69 -6.05
C ILE A 52 -0.94 -5.67 -6.06
N PHE A 53 0.13 -5.90 -6.83
CA PHE A 53 1.25 -4.96 -6.92
C PHE A 53 0.86 -3.61 -7.50
N GLN A 54 -0.06 -3.55 -8.46
CA GLN A 54 -0.57 -2.28 -8.98
C GLN A 54 -1.27 -1.46 -7.88
N VAL A 55 -2.10 -2.12 -7.07
CA VAL A 55 -2.76 -1.47 -5.94
C VAL A 55 -1.73 -1.00 -4.90
N GLU A 56 -0.78 -1.85 -4.55
CA GLU A 56 0.26 -1.54 -3.58
C GLU A 56 1.13 -0.36 -4.02
N LEU A 57 1.59 -0.37 -5.28
CA LEU A 57 2.37 0.72 -5.87
C LEU A 57 1.62 2.04 -5.79
N HIS A 58 0.34 2.04 -6.18
CA HIS A 58 -0.49 3.24 -6.11
C HIS A 58 -0.63 3.76 -4.67
N GLN A 59 -0.79 2.87 -3.67
CA GLN A 59 -0.83 3.30 -2.27
C GLN A 59 0.53 3.80 -1.76
N ARG A 60 1.65 3.22 -2.20
CA ARG A 60 3.00 3.71 -1.83
C ARG A 60 3.26 5.10 -2.41
N GLU A 61 2.88 5.35 -3.66
CA GLU A 61 2.94 6.68 -4.27
C GLU A 61 2.07 7.69 -3.54
N TYR A 62 0.83 7.30 -3.18
CA TYR A 62 -0.07 8.15 -2.41
C TYR A 62 0.50 8.50 -1.03
N LEU A 63 1.09 7.52 -0.34
CA LEU A 63 1.75 7.71 0.95
C LEU A 63 2.92 8.71 0.85
N LEU A 64 3.72 8.65 -0.22
CA LEU A 64 4.79 9.62 -0.48
C LEU A 64 4.21 11.04 -0.64
N GLN A 65 3.12 11.19 -1.40
CA GLN A 65 2.45 12.49 -1.59
C GLN A 65 1.94 13.07 -0.26
N ILE A 66 1.30 12.25 0.58
CA ILE A 66 0.84 12.69 1.92
C ILE A 66 2.03 13.16 2.77
N ARG A 67 3.12 12.39 2.80
CA ARG A 67 4.31 12.72 3.60
C ARG A 67 4.99 13.99 3.12
N LEU A 68 5.11 14.18 1.80
CA LEU A 68 5.60 15.42 1.22
C LEU A 68 4.70 16.60 1.57
N ALA A 69 3.38 16.46 1.46
CA ALA A 69 2.43 17.50 1.82
C ALA A 69 2.55 17.89 3.30
N LYS A 70 2.68 16.92 4.21
CA LYS A 70 2.95 17.16 5.63
C LYS A 70 4.25 17.92 5.85
N ALA A 71 5.35 17.50 5.21
CA ALA A 71 6.65 18.15 5.35
C ALA A 71 6.65 19.60 4.84
N LEU A 72 6.00 19.86 3.70
CA LEU A 72 5.83 21.21 3.14
C LEU A 72 4.94 22.09 4.01
N SER A 73 3.91 21.51 4.63
CA SER A 73 3.04 22.20 5.59
C SER A 73 3.80 22.58 6.86
N SER A 74 4.71 21.71 7.33
CA SER A 74 5.55 21.94 8.51
C SER A 74 6.71 22.92 8.26
N THR A 75 7.24 23.00 7.05
CA THR A 75 8.33 23.95 6.70
C THR A 75 7.81 25.38 6.50
N LYS A 76 6.57 25.56 6.04
CA LYS A 76 5.89 26.88 6.08
C LYS A 76 5.62 27.40 7.50
N LEU A 77 5.83 26.59 8.52
CA LEU A 77 5.65 26.92 9.94
C LEU A 77 6.98 27.24 10.66
N GLN A 78 8.14 27.14 9.99
CA GLN A 78 9.41 27.62 10.55
C GLN A 78 9.62 29.09 10.12
N PRO A 79 9.77 30.03 11.09
CA PRO A 79 10.04 31.44 10.80
C PRO A 79 11.43 31.67 10.18
#